data_AF-A0A4U9I0C1-F1
#
_entry.id   AF-A0A4U9I0C1-F1
#
_cell.length_a   1.000
_cell.length_b   1.000
_cell.length_c   1.000
_cell.angle_alpha   90.00
_cell.angle_beta   90.00
_cell.angle_gamma   90.00
#
_symmetry.space_group_name_H-M   'P 1'
#
loop_
_entity.id
_entity.type
_entity.pdbx_description
1 polymer ?
#
loop_
_entity_poly.entity_id
_entity_poly.type
_entity_poly.pdbx_seq_one_letter_code
_entity_poly.pdbx_strand_id
1 'polypeptide(L)'
;MLSCIGFPKSMIENGHDANNHLSRQRISAKQDRRKRFRLYCAQLFQGMIMTRLGTALRPAATRVMLLGSGELGKEVAIECQRLGIEVIAVDRYADAPAMHVAHRSHVINMLDGDACAP
;
A
#
# COMPACT_ATOMS: atom_id res chain seq x y z
N MET A 1 22.02 -20.95 -14.35
CA MET A 1 22.88 -19.76 -14.37
C MET A 1 22.80 -18.98 -15.71
N LEU A 2 21.63 -18.70 -16.27
CA LEU A 2 20.83 -19.64 -17.06
C LEU A 2 20.82 -19.20 -18.54
N SER A 3 21.34 -20.10 -19.38
CA SER A 3 21.11 -20.36 -20.80
C SER A 3 20.57 -19.29 -21.76
N CYS A 4 21.30 -19.14 -22.87
CA CYS A 4 20.78 -19.27 -24.24
C CYS A 4 19.39 -18.69 -24.52
N ILE A 5 19.32 -17.45 -25.00
CA ILE A 5 18.17 -17.01 -25.80
C ILE A 5 18.58 -17.23 -27.26
N GLY A 6 18.18 -18.38 -27.80
CA GLY A 6 18.46 -18.81 -29.15
C GLY A 6 17.84 -17.89 -30.20
N PHE A 7 18.67 -17.42 -31.12
CA PHE A 7 18.21 -16.99 -32.43
C PHE A 7 18.06 -18.24 -33.31
N PRO A 8 16.85 -18.60 -33.77
CA PRO A 8 16.74 -19.59 -34.83
C PRO A 8 17.15 -18.94 -36.16
N LYS A 9 18.26 -19.43 -36.71
CA LYS A 9 18.57 -19.34 -38.14
C LYS A 9 17.68 -20.36 -38.88
N SER A 10 16.71 -19.86 -39.64
CA SER A 10 16.11 -20.57 -40.77
C SER A 10 15.70 -19.50 -41.80
N MET A 11 16.49 -19.39 -42.88
CA MET A 11 16.09 -19.84 -44.23
C MET A 11 15.22 -18.77 -44.93
N ILE A 12 15.87 -17.83 -45.62
CA ILE A 12 15.91 -17.73 -47.10
C ILE A 12 14.56 -18.11 -47.72
N GLU A 13 13.81 -17.13 -48.25
CA GLU A 13 13.40 -17.08 -49.67
C GLU A 13 12.29 -16.04 -49.94
N ASN A 14 12.50 -15.32 -51.05
CA ASN A 14 11.50 -14.71 -51.93
C ASN A 14 10.82 -13.39 -51.50
N GLY A 15 11.30 -12.32 -52.13
CA GLY A 15 10.67 -11.02 -52.16
C GLY A 15 9.32 -11.06 -52.86
N HIS A 16 8.28 -10.71 -52.10
CA HIS A 16 7.10 -9.94 -52.54
C HIS A 16 6.16 -9.62 -51.35
N ASP A 17 6.35 -10.24 -50.18
CA ASP A 17 5.41 -10.12 -49.05
C ASP A 17 5.92 -9.32 -47.83
N ALA A 18 6.87 -8.39 -48.03
CA ALA A 18 7.44 -7.62 -46.91
C ALA A 18 6.43 -6.66 -46.24
N ASN A 19 5.38 -6.22 -46.94
CA ASN A 19 4.46 -5.20 -46.42
C ASN A 19 3.33 -5.74 -45.52
N ASN A 20 3.00 -7.04 -45.61
CA ASN A 20 1.90 -7.64 -44.84
C ASN A 20 2.37 -8.30 -43.53
N HIS A 21 3.64 -8.69 -43.43
CA HIS A 21 4.18 -9.26 -42.19
C HIS A 21 4.57 -8.20 -41.16
N LEU A 22 5.11 -7.06 -41.62
CA LEU A 22 5.43 -5.89 -40.79
C LEU A 22 4.17 -5.23 -40.19
N SER A 23 3.04 -5.24 -40.92
CA SER A 23 1.77 -4.73 -40.42
C SER A 23 1.15 -5.66 -39.36
N ARG A 24 1.24 -6.99 -39.53
CA ARG A 24 0.80 -7.97 -38.52
C ARG A 24 1.65 -7.95 -37.24
N GLN A 25 2.97 -7.79 -37.35
CA GLN A 25 3.85 -7.62 -36.18
C GLN A 25 3.57 -6.31 -35.43
N ARG A 26 3.25 -5.23 -36.14
CA ARG A 26 2.85 -3.94 -35.52
C ARG A 26 1.50 -4.02 -34.80
N ILE A 27 0.55 -4.81 -35.31
CA ILE A 27 -0.75 -5.04 -34.66
C ILE A 27 -0.55 -5.91 -33.41
N SER A 28 0.24 -6.99 -33.47
CA SER A 28 0.54 -7.85 -32.31
C SER A 28 1.27 -7.10 -31.19
N ALA A 29 2.27 -6.28 -31.52
CA ALA A 29 3.00 -5.45 -30.55
C ALA A 29 2.16 -4.29 -29.97
N LYS A 30 1.17 -3.76 -30.73
CA LYS A 30 0.18 -2.80 -30.19
C LYS A 30 -0.87 -3.49 -29.30
N GLN A 31 -1.28 -4.71 -29.64
CA GLN A 31 -2.25 -5.50 -28.87
C GLN A 31 -1.68 -5.95 -27.52
N ASP A 32 -0.38 -6.28 -27.47
CA ASP A 32 0.33 -6.69 -26.25
C ASP A 32 0.55 -5.51 -25.27
N ARG A 33 0.81 -4.30 -25.78
CA ARG A 33 0.90 -3.09 -24.94
C ARG A 33 -0.42 -2.70 -24.28
N ARG A 34 -1.57 -2.94 -24.95
CA ARG A 34 -2.90 -2.73 -24.33
C ARG A 34 -3.21 -3.77 -23.25
N LYS A 35 -2.77 -5.03 -23.41
CA LYS A 35 -2.92 -6.06 -22.39
C LYS A 35 -2.02 -5.81 -21.17
N ARG A 36 -0.77 -5.38 -21.38
CA ARG A 36 0.15 -5.00 -20.29
C ARG A 36 -0.32 -3.80 -19.48
N PHE A 37 -0.93 -2.79 -20.10
CA PHE A 37 -1.45 -1.63 -19.36
C PHE A 37 -2.66 -2.00 -18.48
N ARG A 38 -3.54 -2.89 -18.96
CA ARG A 38 -4.65 -3.42 -18.16
C ARG A 38 -4.17 -4.28 -16.98
N LEU A 39 -3.10 -5.06 -17.17
CA LEU A 39 -2.51 -5.88 -16.11
C LEU A 39 -1.74 -5.03 -15.09
N TYR A 40 -1.01 -3.98 -15.49
CA TYR A 40 -0.31 -3.11 -14.55
C TYR A 40 -1.28 -2.32 -13.66
N CYS A 41 -2.42 -1.86 -14.21
CA CYS A 41 -3.42 -1.15 -13.43
C CYS A 41 -4.21 -2.08 -12.48
N ALA A 42 -4.44 -3.35 -12.87
CA ALA A 42 -5.04 -4.34 -11.99
C ALA A 42 -4.07 -4.82 -10.88
N GLN A 43 -2.79 -5.05 -11.22
CA GLN A 43 -1.78 -5.52 -10.26
C GLN A 43 -1.41 -4.45 -9.21
N LEU A 44 -1.45 -3.16 -9.58
CA LEU A 44 -1.22 -2.06 -8.64
C LEU A 44 -2.43 -1.81 -7.72
N PHE A 45 -3.62 -2.28 -8.07
CA PHE A 45 -4.81 -2.21 -7.19
C PHE A 45 -4.96 -3.45 -6.30
N GLN A 46 -4.39 -4.60 -6.69
CA GLN A 46 -4.50 -5.85 -5.93
C GLN A 46 -3.36 -6.10 -4.94
N GLY A 47 -2.33 -5.24 -4.91
CA GLY A 47 -1.13 -5.44 -4.09
C GLY A 47 -1.14 -4.82 -2.69
N MET A 48 -2.16 -4.04 -2.30
CA MET A 48 -2.04 -3.22 -1.07
C MET A 48 -3.30 -3.09 -0.20
N ILE A 49 -4.34 -3.90 -0.41
CA ILE A 49 -5.53 -3.89 0.45
C ILE A 49 -6.03 -5.32 0.72
N MET A 50 -5.15 -6.15 1.28
CA MET A 50 -5.59 -7.23 2.19
C MET A 50 -5.45 -6.69 3.61
N THR A 51 -6.20 -5.65 3.96
CA THR A 51 -6.09 -5.00 5.27
C THR A 51 -6.73 -5.90 6.31
N ARG A 52 -5.94 -6.82 6.86
CA ARG A 52 -6.34 -7.64 8.01
C ARG A 52 -6.30 -6.75 9.25
N LEU A 53 -7.45 -6.18 9.59
CA LEU A 53 -7.63 -5.46 10.85
C LEU A 53 -7.87 -6.47 11.98
N GLY A 54 -7.12 -6.29 13.06
CA GLY A 54 -7.36 -6.97 14.32
C GLY A 54 -8.51 -6.33 15.10
N THR A 55 -8.95 -7.00 16.15
CA THR A 55 -9.89 -6.43 17.12
C THR A 55 -9.14 -5.77 18.26
N ALA A 56 -9.52 -4.55 18.62
CA ALA A 56 -8.96 -3.82 19.75
C ALA A 56 -8.92 -4.67 21.03
N LEU A 57 -7.87 -4.47 21.83
CA LEU A 57 -7.66 -5.15 23.12
C LEU A 57 -7.44 -6.68 23.04
N ARG A 58 -7.28 -7.25 21.83
CA ARG A 58 -6.89 -8.65 21.62
C ARG A 58 -5.41 -8.77 21.23
N PRO A 59 -4.81 -9.97 21.35
CA PRO A 59 -3.40 -10.16 20.99
C PRO A 59 -3.06 -9.76 19.55
N ALA A 60 -4.02 -9.95 18.63
CA ALA A 60 -3.87 -9.59 17.22
C ALA A 60 -4.39 -8.17 16.90
N ALA A 61 -4.59 -7.30 17.90
CA ALA A 61 -5.12 -5.96 17.71
C ALA A 61 -4.25 -5.12 16.76
N THR A 62 -4.88 -4.43 15.83
CA THR A 62 -4.25 -3.31 15.15
C THR A 62 -4.21 -2.14 16.12
N ARG A 63 -3.02 -1.57 16.35
CA ARG A 63 -2.80 -0.47 17.30
C ARG A 63 -2.36 0.78 16.56
N VAL A 64 -2.89 1.92 17.00
CA VAL A 64 -2.52 3.27 16.52
C VAL A 64 -2.11 4.10 17.73
N MET A 65 -0.98 4.79 17.61
CA MET A 65 -0.48 5.74 18.60
C MET A 65 -0.60 7.15 18.03
N LEU A 66 -1.33 8.03 18.73
CA LEU A 66 -1.51 9.42 18.34
C LEU A 66 -0.52 10.30 19.10
N LEU A 67 0.47 10.86 18.40
CA LEU A 67 1.41 11.84 18.96
C LEU A 67 0.83 13.24 18.76
N GLY A 68 0.13 13.73 19.78
CA GLY A 68 -0.71 14.92 19.73
C GLY A 68 -2.19 14.54 19.74
N SER A 69 -2.87 14.91 20.82
CA SER A 69 -4.21 14.43 21.18
C SER A 69 -5.23 15.55 21.25
N GLY A 70 -5.09 16.58 20.40
CA GLY A 70 -6.05 17.68 20.25
C GLY A 70 -7.35 17.30 19.53
N GLU A 71 -8.14 18.28 19.12
CA GLU A 71 -9.47 18.07 18.50
C GLU A 71 -9.40 17.23 17.22
N LEU A 72 -8.39 17.44 16.37
CA LEU A 72 -8.20 16.63 15.17
C LEU A 72 -7.87 15.17 15.52
N GLY A 73 -7.05 14.97 16.56
CA GLY A 73 -6.74 13.63 17.06
C GLY A 73 -7.97 12.91 17.60
N LYS A 74 -8.94 13.65 18.15
CA LYS A 74 -10.19 13.09 18.67
C LYS A 74 -11.06 12.51 17.56
N GLU A 75 -11.21 13.24 16.45
CA GLU A 75 -11.94 12.72 15.28
C GLU A 75 -11.26 11.48 14.70
N VAL A 76 -9.92 11.50 14.57
CA VAL A 76 -9.15 10.34 14.11
C VAL A 76 -9.30 9.15 15.06
N ALA A 77 -9.24 9.38 16.38
CA ALA A 77 -9.44 8.35 17.38
C ALA A 77 -10.83 7.72 17.30
N ILE A 78 -11.88 8.53 17.09
CA ILE A 78 -13.24 8.06 16.90
C ILE A 78 -13.33 7.16 15.66
N GLU A 79 -12.75 7.55 14.54
CA GLU A 79 -12.75 6.70 13.33
C GLU A 79 -11.95 5.41 13.51
N CYS A 80 -10.83 5.45 14.22
CA CYS A 80 -10.10 4.24 14.60
C CYS A 80 -10.95 3.30 15.48
N GLN A 81 -11.69 3.85 16.45
CA GLN A 81 -12.61 3.05 17.26
C GLN A 81 -13.75 2.43 16.45
N ARG A 82 -14.30 3.17 15.47
CA ARG A 82 -15.33 2.64 14.56
C ARG A 82 -14.83 1.46 13.73
N LEU A 83 -13.54 1.44 13.42
CA LEU A 83 -12.86 0.32 12.75
C LEU A 83 -12.40 -0.79 13.70
N GLY A 84 -12.64 -0.65 15.02
CA GLY A 84 -12.21 -1.62 16.02
C GLY A 84 -10.68 -1.65 16.25
N ILE A 85 -9.99 -0.55 15.97
CA ILE A 85 -8.55 -0.37 16.18
C ILE A 85 -8.30 0.11 17.62
N GLU A 86 -7.25 -0.42 18.25
CA GLU A 86 -6.82 0.04 19.58
C GLU A 86 -6.06 1.36 19.45
N VAL A 87 -6.51 2.38 20.20
CA VAL A 87 -6.00 3.76 20.12
C VAL A 87 -5.27 4.10 21.41
N ILE A 88 -4.03 4.55 21.28
CA ILE A 88 -3.17 5.02 22.36
C ILE A 88 -2.91 6.51 22.12
N ALA A 89 -3.47 7.37 22.95
CA ALA A 89 -3.34 8.82 22.81
C ALA A 89 -2.16 9.35 23.64
N VAL A 90 -1.29 10.14 23.03
CA VAL A 90 -0.13 10.72 23.68
C VAL A 90 -0.14 12.22 23.50
N ASP A 91 0.09 12.95 24.60
CA ASP A 91 0.22 14.40 24.56
C ASP A 91 1.11 14.89 25.71
N ARG A 92 1.43 16.18 25.74
CA ARG A 92 2.24 16.81 26.79
C ARG A 92 1.42 17.17 28.04
N TYR A 93 0.09 17.08 27.98
CA TYR A 93 -0.83 17.40 29.07
C TYR A 93 -1.85 16.28 29.24
N ALA A 94 -2.33 16.11 30.47
CA ALA A 94 -3.42 15.19 30.79
C ALA A 94 -4.75 15.69 30.20
N ASP A 95 -5.69 14.77 30.01
CA ASP A 95 -7.07 15.05 29.57
C ASP A 95 -7.17 15.81 28.23
N ALA A 96 -6.22 15.55 27.34
CA ALA A 96 -6.30 16.05 25.97
C ALA A 96 -7.54 15.50 25.24
N PRO A 97 -8.15 16.25 24.29
CA PRO A 97 -9.41 15.87 23.66
C PRO A 97 -9.50 14.44 23.14
N ALA A 98 -8.45 13.91 22.51
CA ALA A 98 -8.40 12.54 22.00
C ALA A 98 -8.21 11.48 23.11
N MET A 99 -7.67 11.85 24.27
CA MET A 99 -7.52 10.93 25.41
C MET A 99 -8.87 10.50 25.97
N HIS A 100 -9.90 11.36 25.89
CA HIS A 100 -11.26 11.02 26.33
C HIS A 100 -11.89 9.86 25.55
N VAL A 101 -11.46 9.65 24.31
CA VAL A 101 -11.97 8.59 23.44
C VAL A 101 -10.92 7.50 23.19
N ALA A 102 -9.71 7.59 23.76
CA ALA A 102 -8.68 6.59 23.56
C ALA A 102 -8.85 5.38 24.49
N HIS A 103 -8.27 4.24 24.12
CA HIS A 103 -8.25 3.05 25.00
C HIS A 103 -7.23 3.23 26.13
N ARG A 104 -6.13 3.92 25.84
CA ARG A 104 -5.04 4.24 26.76
C ARG A 104 -4.52 5.64 26.46
N SER A 105 -4.02 6.34 27.48
CA SER A 105 -3.36 7.63 27.32
C SER A 105 -2.04 7.69 28.06
N HIS A 106 -1.09 8.44 27.50
CA HIS A 106 0.20 8.73 28.13
C HIS A 106 0.51 10.22 28.05
N VAL A 107 1.02 10.75 29.15
CA VAL A 107 1.49 12.13 29.22
C VAL A 107 3.01 12.09 29.19
N ILE A 108 3.60 12.47 28.06
CA ILE A 108 5.06 12.52 27.89
C ILE A 108 5.48 13.83 27.24
N ASN A 109 6.73 14.22 27.46
CA ASN A 109 7.34 15.25 26.63
C ASN A 109 7.67 14.68 25.25
N MET A 110 6.81 14.91 24.26
CA MET A 110 6.97 14.38 22.89
C MET A 110 8.20 14.92 22.14
N LEU A 111 8.86 15.95 22.67
CA LEU A 111 10.14 16.46 22.13
C LEU A 111 11.35 15.68 22.64
N ASP A 112 11.16 14.83 23.66
CA ASP A 112 12.18 13.92 24.15
C ASP A 112 12.10 12.61 23.37
N GLY A 113 13.13 12.36 22.54
CA GLY A 113 13.20 11.17 21.68
C GLY A 113 13.26 9.86 22.47
N ASP A 114 13.83 9.89 23.68
CA ASP A 114 13.92 8.71 24.53
C ASP A 114 12.57 8.42 25.20
N ALA A 115 11.80 9.46 25.53
CA ALA A 115 10.46 9.32 26.09
C ALA A 115 9.43 8.81 25.05
N CYS A 116 9.68 9.01 23.75
CA CYS A 116 8.80 8.63 22.65
C CYS A 116 9.15 7.25 22.03
N ALA A 117 10.18 6.59 22.54
CA ALA A 117 10.59 5.27 22.08
C ALA A 117 9.71 4.15 22.70
N PRO A 118 9.23 3.17 21.91
CA PRO A 118 8.33 2.11 22.35
C PRO A 118 8.99 0.99 23.17
#